data_AF-A0A2E5TP03-F1
#
_entry.id   AF-A0A2E5TP03-F1
#
_cell.length_a   1.000
_cell.length_b   1.000
_cell.length_c   1.000
_cell.angle_alpha   90.00
_cell.angle_beta   90.00
_cell.angle_gamma   90.00
#
_symmetry.space_group_name_H-M   'P 1'
#
loop_
_entity.id
_entity.type
_entity.pdbx_description
1 polymer ?
#
loop_
_entity_poly.entity_id
_entity_poly.type
_entity_poly.pdbx_seq_one_letter_code
_entity_poly.pdbx_strand_id
1 'polypeptide(L)'
;MIVKTEDYTINAQQLNHVLISGKMRLPSPLSYEKPFSIIKNSLEEASDILTIDLKDLEYLNSSGLTSFARIIIEARANNKPLKIIINKSIPWQAKTLLSLNKLWDQLSFELD
;
A
#
# COMPACT_ATOMS: atom_id res chain seq x y z
N MET A 1 14.14 1.67 -4.30
CA MET A 1 13.71 2.07 -5.67
C MET A 1 12.73 3.24 -5.60
N ILE A 2 12.61 4.07 -6.64
CA ILE A 2 11.58 5.14 -6.74
C ILE A 2 10.84 5.02 -8.07
N VAL A 3 9.51 5.08 -8.03
CA VAL A 3 8.64 5.31 -9.19
C VAL A 3 8.02 6.69 -9.04
N LYS A 4 8.18 7.56 -10.03
CA LYS A 4 7.60 8.90 -10.02
C LYS A 4 6.92 9.18 -11.34
N THR A 5 5.69 9.67 -11.26
CA THR A 5 4.91 10.18 -12.39
C THR A 5 4.52 11.64 -12.10
N GLU A 6 3.72 12.23 -12.99
CA GLU A 6 3.12 13.55 -12.72
C GLU A 6 2.08 13.50 -11.59
N ASP A 7 1.40 12.36 -11.41
CA ASP A 7 0.29 12.23 -10.47
C ASP A 7 0.67 11.61 -9.12
N TYR A 8 1.65 10.71 -9.08
CA TYR A 8 1.99 9.95 -7.87
C TYR A 8 3.47 9.57 -7.78
N THR A 9 3.91 9.28 -6.56
CA THR A 9 5.24 8.76 -6.25
C THR A 9 5.12 7.50 -5.38
N ILE A 10 5.98 6.51 -5.64
CA ILE A 10 6.22 5.37 -4.76
C ILE A 10 7.71 5.33 -4.44
N ASN A 11 8.08 5.43 -3.17
CA ASN A 11 9.46 5.43 -2.71
C ASN A 11 9.70 4.27 -1.74
N ALA A 12 10.58 3.35 -2.14
CA ALA A 12 11.07 2.22 -1.36
C ALA A 12 12.60 2.25 -1.26
N GLN A 13 13.18 3.39 -0.90
CA GLN A 13 14.62 3.51 -0.66
C GLN A 13 15.05 3.00 0.71
N GLN A 14 14.12 2.99 1.67
CA GLN A 14 14.37 2.52 3.03
C GLN A 14 13.89 1.07 3.19
N LEU A 15 14.72 0.23 3.82
CA LEU A 15 14.34 -1.14 4.13
C LEU A 15 13.12 -1.15 5.06
N ASN A 16 12.19 -2.09 4.82
CA ASN A 16 10.95 -2.25 5.57
C ASN A 16 10.02 -1.01 5.53
N HIS A 17 10.23 -0.05 4.62
CA HIS A 17 9.39 1.15 4.53
C HIS A 17 9.13 1.59 3.08
N VAL A 18 7.86 1.68 2.71
CA VAL A 18 7.39 2.17 1.40
C VAL A 18 6.49 3.37 1.60
N LEU A 19 6.81 4.49 0.96
CA LEU A 19 6.00 5.71 0.94
C LEU A 19 5.24 5.78 -0.37
N ILE A 20 3.92 6.03 -0.32
CA ILE A 20 3.10 6.29 -1.50
C ILE A 20 2.37 7.61 -1.33
N SER A 21 2.51 8.50 -2.31
CA SER A 21 1.91 9.84 -2.28
C SER A 21 1.33 10.26 -3.62
N GLY A 22 0.42 11.24 -3.60
CA GLY A 22 -0.24 11.80 -4.76
C GLY A 22 -1.60 11.16 -5.07
N LYS A 23 -1.92 10.96 -6.35
CA LYS A 23 -3.21 10.47 -6.83
C LYS A 23 -3.02 9.30 -7.79
N MET A 24 -3.53 8.13 -7.43
CA MET A 24 -3.45 6.94 -8.28
C MET A 24 -4.81 6.61 -8.88
N ARG A 25 -4.91 6.74 -10.21
CA ARG A 25 -6.13 6.45 -10.98
C ARG A 25 -5.82 5.64 -12.25
N LEU A 26 -5.26 4.45 -12.09
CA LEU A 26 -4.96 3.59 -13.23
C LEU A 26 -6.23 2.83 -13.68
N PRO A 27 -6.38 2.52 -14.99
CA PRO A 27 -7.67 2.14 -15.56
C PRO A 27 -8.16 0.74 -15.17
N SER A 28 -7.28 -0.12 -14.66
CA SER A 28 -7.64 -1.48 -14.25
C SER A 28 -6.75 -1.98 -13.10
N PRO A 29 -7.16 -3.02 -12.35
CA PRO A 29 -6.30 -3.63 -11.35
C PRO A 29 -4.95 -4.10 -11.92
N LEU A 30 -4.95 -4.63 -13.16
CA LEU A 30 -3.72 -5.08 -13.84
C LEU A 30 -2.75 -3.93 -14.09
N SER A 31 -3.26 -2.72 -14.35
CA SER A 31 -2.42 -1.54 -14.53
C SER A 31 -1.60 -1.19 -13.28
N TYR A 32 -2.02 -1.65 -12.09
CA TYR A 32 -1.26 -1.48 -10.85
C TYR A 32 -0.15 -2.51 -10.64
N GLU A 33 -0.07 -3.59 -11.43
CA GLU A 33 0.97 -4.61 -11.25
C GLU A 33 2.38 -4.04 -11.32
N LYS A 34 2.64 -3.18 -12.31
CA LYS A 34 3.94 -2.54 -12.49
C LYS A 34 4.29 -1.56 -11.35
N PRO A 35 3.44 -0.59 -10.98
CA PRO A 35 3.78 0.29 -9.86
C PRO A 35 3.79 -0.43 -8.51
N PHE A 36 2.96 -1.46 -8.28
CA PHE A 36 2.93 -2.20 -7.01
C PHE A 36 3.93 -3.34 -6.93
N SER A 37 4.64 -3.69 -8.01
CA SER A 37 5.75 -4.67 -7.92
C SER A 37 6.84 -4.22 -6.96
N ILE A 38 7.03 -2.90 -6.78
CA ILE A 38 7.97 -2.36 -5.79
C ILE A 38 7.57 -2.74 -4.35
N ILE A 39 6.27 -2.83 -4.06
CA ILE A 39 5.75 -3.26 -2.75
C ILE A 39 6.01 -4.76 -2.59
N LYS A 40 5.81 -5.56 -3.66
CA LYS A 40 6.12 -6.99 -3.66
C LYS A 40 7.60 -7.27 -3.43
N ASN A 41 8.48 -6.55 -4.14
CA ASN A 41 9.92 -6.67 -3.93
C ASN A 41 10.31 -6.24 -2.50
N SER A 42 9.71 -5.15 -2.00
CA SER A 42 9.95 -4.71 -0.62
C SER A 42 9.44 -5.74 0.41
N LEU A 43 8.33 -6.43 0.12
CA LEU A 43 7.85 -7.56 0.91
C LEU A 43 8.87 -8.69 0.88
N GLU A 44 9.37 -9.08 -0.30
CA GLU A 44 10.38 -10.13 -0.47
C GLU A 44 11.65 -9.86 0.32
N GLU A 45 12.15 -8.62 0.26
CA GLU A 45 13.36 -8.15 0.92
C GLU A 45 13.18 -7.83 2.42
N ALA A 46 11.93 -7.67 2.89
CA ALA A 46 11.67 -7.27 4.25
C ALA A 46 12.21 -8.29 5.26
N SER A 47 12.99 -7.80 6.22
CA SER A 47 13.55 -8.58 7.33
C SER A 47 12.65 -8.57 8.57
N ASP A 48 11.60 -7.74 8.56
CA ASP A 48 10.65 -7.51 9.64
C ASP A 48 9.30 -7.03 9.04
N ILE A 49 8.43 -6.42 9.84
CA ILE A 49 7.17 -5.80 9.40
C ILE A 49 7.45 -4.75 8.32
N LEU A 50 6.87 -4.93 7.13
CA LEU A 50 6.89 -3.92 6.09
C LEU A 50 5.85 -2.84 6.40
N THR A 51 6.30 -1.61 6.52
CA THR A 51 5.44 -0.44 6.68
C THR A 51 5.14 0.18 5.31
N ILE A 52 3.86 0.37 5.02
CA ILE A 52 3.37 1.09 3.84
C ILE A 52 2.72 2.38 4.33
N ASP A 53 3.39 3.50 4.11
CA ASP A 53 2.92 4.84 4.47
C ASP A 53 2.13 5.45 3.31
N LEU A 54 0.83 5.66 3.56
CA LEU A 54 -0.14 6.20 2.62
C LEU A 54 -0.63 7.58 3.05
N LYS A 55 -0.03 8.24 4.06
CA LYS A 55 -0.60 9.48 4.63
C LYS A 55 -0.77 10.61 3.61
N ASP A 56 0.10 10.62 2.60
CA ASP A 56 0.13 11.60 1.51
C ASP A 56 -0.51 11.07 0.21
N LEU A 57 -1.15 9.89 0.24
CA LEU A 57 -1.93 9.35 -0.88
C LEU A 57 -3.35 9.96 -0.85
N GLU A 58 -3.54 11.04 -1.58
CA GLU A 58 -4.80 11.78 -1.62
C GLU A 58 -5.93 10.98 -2.26
N TYR A 59 -5.61 10.12 -3.23
CA TYR A 59 -6.62 9.37 -3.99
C TYR A 59 -6.12 8.01 -4.47
N LEU A 60 -6.98 6.99 -4.32
CA LEU A 60 -6.82 5.67 -4.91
C LEU A 60 -8.17 5.20 -5.44
N ASN A 61 -8.26 4.88 -6.74
CA ASN A 61 -9.52 4.39 -7.31
C ASN A 61 -9.83 2.93 -6.89
N SER A 62 -11.03 2.45 -7.22
CA SER A 62 -11.50 1.09 -6.92
C SER A 62 -10.59 -0.01 -7.46
N SER A 63 -10.02 0.20 -8.66
CA SER A 63 -9.03 -0.70 -9.25
C SER A 63 -7.75 -0.78 -8.41
N GLY A 64 -7.28 0.36 -7.90
CA GLY A 64 -6.13 0.44 -7.02
C GLY A 64 -6.37 -0.24 -5.68
N LEU A 65 -7.53 -0.02 -5.07
CA LEU A 65 -7.95 -0.72 -3.85
C LEU A 65 -8.00 -2.25 -4.05
N THR A 66 -8.51 -2.70 -5.19
CA THR A 66 -8.55 -4.13 -5.54
C THR A 66 -7.14 -4.70 -5.64
N SER A 67 -6.22 -4.01 -6.33
CA SER A 67 -4.83 -4.46 -6.44
C SER A 67 -4.10 -4.40 -5.10
N PHE A 68 -4.37 -3.40 -4.26
CA PHE A 68 -3.78 -3.29 -2.93
C PHE A 68 -4.27 -4.41 -2.00
N ALA A 69 -5.55 -4.79 -2.06
CA ALA A 69 -6.06 -5.96 -1.36
C ALA A 69 -5.35 -7.26 -1.77
N ARG A 70 -4.97 -7.40 -3.05
CA ARG A 70 -4.17 -8.56 -3.52
C ARG A 70 -2.77 -8.57 -2.90
N ILE A 71 -2.14 -7.42 -2.70
CA ILE A 71 -0.85 -7.32 -1.98
C ILE A 71 -0.98 -7.83 -0.54
N ILE A 72 -2.06 -7.46 0.16
CA ILE A 72 -2.32 -7.94 1.52
C ILE A 72 -2.50 -9.46 1.55
N ILE A 73 -3.23 -10.02 0.58
CA ILE A 73 -3.43 -11.48 0.45
C ILE A 73 -2.10 -12.20 0.17
N GLU A 74 -1.25 -11.61 -0.66
CA GLU A 74 0.08 -12.12 -0.98
C GLU A 74 1.02 -12.09 0.24
N ALA A 75 1.01 -10.99 1.00
CA ALA A 75 1.75 -10.87 2.25
C ALA A 75 1.31 -11.95 3.27
N ARG A 76 -0.01 -12.16 3.41
CA ARG A 76 -0.59 -13.23 4.23
C ARG A 76 -0.13 -14.62 3.79
N ALA A 77 -0.15 -14.90 2.48
CA ALA A 77 0.27 -16.21 1.95
C ALA A 77 1.74 -16.52 2.24
N ASN A 78 2.57 -15.48 2.34
CA ASN A 78 4.00 -15.58 2.67
C ASN A 78 4.32 -15.34 4.15
N ASN A 79 3.29 -15.18 5.00
CA ASN A 79 3.42 -14.85 6.43
C ASN A 79 4.33 -13.64 6.71
N LYS A 80 4.18 -12.57 5.91
CA LYS A 80 4.96 -11.33 5.98
C LYS A 80 4.14 -10.17 6.54
N PRO A 81 4.25 -9.83 7.83
CA PRO A 81 3.36 -8.87 8.48
C PRO A 81 3.43 -7.48 7.86
N LEU A 82 2.30 -6.78 7.89
CA LEU A 82 2.15 -5.46 7.29
C LEU A 82 1.68 -4.43 8.32
N LYS A 83 2.24 -3.22 8.22
CA LYS A 83 1.72 -2.03 8.89
C LYS A 83 1.36 -1.00 7.83
N ILE A 84 0.15 -0.44 7.91
CA ILE A 84 -0.29 0.62 7.00
C ILE A 84 -0.45 1.91 7.81
N ILE A 85 0.26 2.97 7.43
CA ILE A 85 0.05 4.31 7.99
C ILE A 85 -0.96 5.04 7.12
N ILE A 86 -2.03 5.54 7.73
CA ILE A 86 -3.09 6.28 7.04
C ILE A 86 -3.34 7.63 7.70
N ASN A 87 -3.78 8.59 6.90
CA ASN A 87 -4.20 9.91 7.36
C ASN A 87 -5.71 9.90 7.66
N LYS A 88 -6.08 10.04 8.93
CA LYS A 88 -7.50 10.01 9.36
C LYS A 88 -8.33 11.17 8.80
N SER A 89 -7.67 12.25 8.36
CA SER A 89 -8.31 13.41 7.74
C SER A 89 -8.74 13.12 6.30
N ILE A 90 -8.24 12.05 5.66
CA ILE A 90 -8.65 11.60 4.34
C ILE A 90 -9.75 10.53 4.48
N PRO A 91 -11.04 10.84 4.20
CA PRO A 91 -12.16 9.98 4.63
C PRO A 91 -12.14 8.57 4.04
N TRP A 92 -11.67 8.42 2.80
CA TRP A 92 -11.62 7.10 2.16
C TRP A 92 -10.54 6.20 2.78
N GLN A 93 -9.46 6.78 3.31
CA GLN A 93 -8.44 5.99 4.00
C GLN A 93 -9.01 5.41 5.31
N ALA A 94 -9.59 6.27 6.14
CA ALA A 94 -10.18 5.84 7.41
C ALA A 94 -11.37 4.87 7.22
N LYS A 95 -12.18 5.02 6.16
CA LYS A 95 -13.32 4.12 5.94
C LYS A 95 -12.94 2.85 5.19
N THR A 96 -12.28 3.00 4.04
CA THR A 96 -12.05 1.91 3.10
C THR A 96 -10.81 1.11 3.48
N LEU A 97 -9.67 1.75 3.79
CA LEU A 97 -8.45 1.01 4.12
C LEU A 97 -8.57 0.26 5.44
N LEU A 98 -9.15 0.86 6.49
CA LEU A 98 -9.38 0.16 7.75
C LEU A 98 -10.24 -1.10 7.58
N SER A 99 -11.19 -1.10 6.62
CA SER A 99 -12.00 -2.28 6.35
C SER A 99 -11.21 -3.49 5.84
N LEU A 100 -9.99 -3.27 5.33
CA LEU A 100 -9.08 -4.32 4.86
C LEU A 100 -8.42 -5.09 6.01
N ASN A 101 -8.53 -4.63 7.27
CA ASN A 101 -8.08 -5.41 8.44
C ASN A 101 -8.70 -6.82 8.50
N LYS A 102 -9.90 -6.99 7.93
CA LYS A 102 -10.61 -8.28 7.84
C LYS A 102 -9.91 -9.30 6.93
N LEU A 103 -8.96 -8.87 6.11
CA LEU A 103 -8.23 -9.77 5.21
C LEU A 103 -7.17 -10.58 5.96
N TRP A 104 -6.62 -10.07 7.07
CA TRP A 104 -5.55 -10.74 7.80
C TRP A 104 -5.27 -10.15 9.19
N ASP A 105 -5.09 -11.03 10.18
CA ASP A 105 -4.88 -10.62 11.58
C ASP A 105 -3.51 -9.98 11.86
N GLN A 106 -2.49 -10.23 11.03
CA GLN A 106 -1.19 -9.55 11.14
C GLN A 106 -1.10 -8.28 10.28
N LEU A 107 -2.23 -7.78 9.79
CA LEU A 107 -2.33 -6.46 9.20
C LEU A 107 -2.67 -5.43 10.29
N SER A 108 -1.77 -4.50 10.53
CA SER A 108 -1.97 -3.41 11.49
C SER A 108 -2.12 -2.06 10.79
N PHE A 109 -2.82 -1.13 11.44
CA PHE A 109 -3.00 0.24 10.96
C PHE A 109 -2.51 1.24 12.01
N GLU A 110 -1.84 2.29 11.54
CA GLU A 110 -1.51 3.47 12.32
C GLU A 110 -2.26 4.68 11.75
N LEU A 111 -2.89 5.46 12.64
CA LEU A 111 -3.62 6.67 12.30
C LEU A 111 -2.75 7.89 12.61
N ASP A 112 -2.41 8.67 11.59
CA ASP A 112 -1.81 10.00 11.74
C ASP A 112 -2.87 11.06 12.13
#